data_AF-A0A1S4BY15-F1
#
_entry.id   AF-A0A1S4BY15-F1
#
_cell.length_a   1.000
_cell.length_b   1.000
_cell.length_c   1.000
_cell.angle_alpha   90.00
_cell.angle_beta   90.00
_cell.angle_gamma   90.00
#
_symmetry.space_group_name_H-M   'P 1'
#
loop_
_entity.id
_entity.type
_entity.pdbx_description
1 polymer ?
#
loop_
_entity_poly.entity_id
_entity_poly.type
_entity_poly.pdbx_seq_one_letter_code
_entity_poly.pdbx_strand_id
1 'polypeptide(L)'
;MALFRARIASSSLLSNVIHRSFSISPFEALASKMKPSKELESMMSQFSLDISSQIGSCMPLGMMRIGTLIHNIEIRPGQGGKLVRSAGTSAKILTEPSASTKYCEVKLPSGVKKLIDVKCRATIGQVSNPEHGTKKLRKAGHARWLGRRPTVRGVAMNPVDHPHGGGEGRSKSSGSHGRVSLTPWGKPTKSGYKTGPLKRKK
;
A
#
# COMPACT_ATOMS: atom_id res chain seq x y z
N MET A 1 25.05 40.69 -38.49
CA MET A 1 26.12 39.93 -39.20
C MET A 1 26.53 38.79 -38.27
N ALA A 2 26.30 37.49 -38.50
CA ALA A 2 26.08 36.65 -39.68
C ALA A 2 25.01 35.59 -39.34
N LEU A 3 23.92 35.44 -40.11
CA LEU A 3 23.73 34.57 -41.30
C LEU A 3 23.76 33.05 -41.03
N PHE A 4 22.55 32.49 -40.89
CA PHE A 4 21.99 31.29 -41.53
C PHE A 4 22.95 30.18 -42.01
N ARG A 5 22.73 28.96 -41.50
CA ARG A 5 22.63 27.74 -42.33
C ARG A 5 21.92 26.60 -41.58
N ALA A 6 20.62 26.44 -41.85
CA ALA A 6 19.88 25.24 -41.51
C ALA A 6 20.25 24.12 -42.51
N ARG A 7 20.63 22.93 -42.01
CA ARG A 7 20.66 21.70 -42.79
C ARG A 7 19.43 20.88 -42.42
N ILE A 8 18.50 20.79 -43.36
CA ILE A 8 17.38 19.86 -43.35
C ILE A 8 17.99 18.47 -43.63
N ALA A 9 18.00 17.60 -42.62
CA ALA A 9 18.24 16.17 -42.80
C ALA A 9 16.87 15.47 -42.85
N SER A 10 16.68 14.67 -43.89
CA SER A 10 15.45 13.99 -44.29
C SER A 10 14.88 13.07 -43.21
N SER A 11 13.58 13.24 -42.93
CA SER A 11 12.78 12.46 -41.99
C SER A 11 12.38 11.06 -42.51
N SER A 12 13.04 10.54 -43.54
CA SER A 12 12.65 9.29 -44.23
C SER A 12 13.52 8.06 -43.90
N LEU A 13 14.57 8.19 -43.08
CA LEU A 13 15.49 7.09 -42.76
C LEU A 13 15.40 6.57 -41.31
N LEU A 14 14.58 7.18 -40.45
CA LEU A 14 14.42 6.78 -39.04
C LEU A 14 13.16 5.93 -38.76
N SER A 15 12.27 5.74 -39.72
CA SER A 15 11.04 4.94 -39.54
C SER A 15 11.25 3.42 -39.68
N ASN A 16 12.38 2.97 -40.26
CA ASN A 16 12.59 1.56 -40.58
C ASN A 16 13.38 0.75 -39.52
N VAL A 17 13.67 1.33 -38.36
CA VAL A 17 14.45 0.65 -37.29
C VAL A 17 13.58 0.21 -36.10
N ILE A 18 12.31 0.65 -36.01
CA ILE A 18 11.50 0.45 -34.79
C ILE A 18 10.46 -0.69 -34.90
N HIS A 19 10.19 -1.25 -36.08
CA HIS A 19 9.33 -2.44 -36.21
C HIS A 19 10.14 -3.74 -36.24
N ARG A 20 10.79 -4.09 -35.12
CA ARG A 20 11.02 -5.51 -34.81
C ARG A 20 9.70 -6.07 -34.28
N SER A 21 8.94 -6.69 -35.18
CA SER A 21 7.79 -7.52 -34.87
C SER A 21 8.20 -8.61 -33.89
N PHE A 22 7.85 -8.46 -32.61
CA PHE A 22 7.71 -9.60 -31.72
C PHE A 22 6.57 -10.45 -32.31
N SER A 23 6.93 -11.61 -32.84
CA SER A 23 5.98 -12.62 -33.30
C SER A 23 5.13 -13.03 -32.10
N ILE A 24 3.90 -12.51 -32.06
CA ILE A 24 2.83 -13.00 -31.21
C ILE A 24 2.73 -14.51 -31.45
N SER A 25 2.84 -15.29 -30.39
CA SER A 25 2.75 -16.75 -30.47
C SER A 25 1.41 -17.15 -31.11
N PRO A 26 1.33 -18.24 -31.89
CA PRO A 26 0.09 -18.68 -32.53
C PRO A 26 -1.07 -18.92 -31.54
N PHE A 27 -0.73 -19.11 -30.26
CA PHE A 27 -1.66 -19.31 -29.16
C PHE A 27 -2.43 -18.03 -28.80
N GLU A 28 -1.79 -16.87 -28.86
CA GLU A 28 -2.37 -15.59 -28.46
C GLU A 28 -3.25 -14.98 -29.57
N ALA A 29 -2.96 -15.31 -30.83
CA ALA A 29 -3.82 -14.99 -31.97
C ALA A 29 -5.15 -15.77 -31.95
N LEU A 30 -5.16 -17.01 -31.44
CA LEU A 30 -6.37 -17.83 -31.33
C LEU A 30 -7.34 -17.31 -30.26
N ALA A 31 -6.82 -16.79 -29.15
CA ALA A 31 -7.61 -16.20 -28.07
C ALA A 31 -8.38 -14.94 -28.51
N SER A 32 -7.83 -14.16 -29.44
CA SER A 32 -8.45 -12.94 -29.97
C SER A 32 -9.62 -13.18 -30.94
N LYS A 33 -9.82 -14.43 -31.42
CA LYS A 33 -10.85 -14.79 -32.40
C LYS A 33 -12.05 -15.55 -31.84
N MET A 34 -12.04 -15.91 -30.56
CA MET A 34 -13.22 -16.46 -29.89
C MET A 34 -14.12 -15.31 -29.42
N LYS A 35 -15.22 -15.04 -30.15
CA LYS A 35 -16.32 -14.27 -29.58
C LYS A 35 -16.81 -15.03 -28.33
N PRO A 36 -16.87 -14.39 -27.15
CA PRO A 36 -17.45 -15.03 -25.98
C PRO A 36 -18.88 -15.49 -26.34
N SER A 37 -19.27 -16.67 -25.88
CA SER A 37 -20.65 -17.14 -26.05
C SER A 37 -21.61 -16.10 -25.47
N LYS A 38 -22.82 -15.95 -26.06
CA LYS A 38 -23.84 -14.99 -25.58
C LYS A 38 -24.13 -15.13 -24.08
N GLU A 39 -23.98 -16.33 -23.53
CA GLU A 39 -24.10 -16.61 -22.10
C GLU A 39 -22.98 -15.97 -21.27
N LEU A 40 -21.72 -16.03 -21.73
CA LEU A 40 -20.59 -15.36 -21.10
C LEU A 40 -20.74 -13.84 -21.16
N GLU A 41 -21.20 -13.28 -22.29
CA GLU A 41 -21.51 -11.85 -22.38
C GLU A 41 -22.62 -11.43 -21.41
N SER A 42 -23.68 -12.25 -21.28
CA SER A 42 -24.77 -12.02 -20.32
C SER A 42 -24.28 -12.08 -18.87
N MET A 43 -23.45 -13.06 -18.52
CA MET A 43 -22.86 -13.17 -17.18
C MET A 43 -21.89 -12.01 -16.88
N MET A 44 -21.08 -11.58 -17.84
CA MET A 44 -20.18 -10.43 -17.70
C MET A 44 -20.96 -9.10 -17.58
N SER A 45 -22.07 -8.98 -18.33
CA SER A 45 -23.01 -7.86 -18.23
C SER A 45 -23.66 -7.80 -16.84
N GLN A 46 -24.15 -8.92 -16.31
CA GLN A 46 -24.73 -8.99 -14.96
C GLN A 46 -23.72 -8.61 -13.86
N PHE A 47 -22.47 -9.06 -13.97
CA PHE A 47 -21.40 -8.66 -13.05
C PHE A 47 -21.09 -7.17 -13.09
N SER A 48 -21.27 -6.50 -14.24
CA SER A 48 -21.07 -5.05 -14.36
C SER A 48 -22.19 -4.23 -13.72
N LEU A 49 -23.40 -4.80 -13.62
CA LEU A 49 -24.56 -4.18 -12.97
C LEU A 49 -24.58 -4.41 -11.44
N ASP A 50 -23.87 -5.44 -10.96
CA ASP A 50 -23.72 -5.70 -9.53
C ASP A 50 -22.90 -4.59 -8.85
N ILE A 51 -23.56 -3.78 -8.03
CA ILE A 51 -22.92 -2.72 -7.22
C ILE A 51 -21.78 -3.30 -6.35
N SER A 52 -21.91 -4.57 -5.91
CA SER A 52 -20.89 -5.27 -5.11
C SER A 52 -19.59 -5.57 -5.86
N SER A 53 -19.59 -5.44 -7.18
CA SER A 53 -18.45 -5.70 -8.06
C SER A 53 -17.82 -4.41 -8.59
N GLN A 54 -18.52 -3.28 -8.46
CA GLN A 54 -18.06 -1.99 -8.97
C GLN A 54 -17.02 -1.37 -8.03
N ILE A 55 -15.83 -1.08 -8.58
CA ILE A 55 -14.74 -0.42 -7.86
C ILE A 55 -15.12 1.02 -7.54
N GLY A 56 -14.88 1.46 -6.30
CA GLY A 56 -15.22 2.82 -5.82
C GLY A 56 -16.59 2.93 -5.17
N SER A 57 -17.46 1.92 -5.31
CA SER A 57 -18.75 1.88 -4.62
C SER A 57 -18.58 1.68 -3.10
N CYS A 58 -19.39 2.38 -2.32
CA CYS A 58 -19.38 2.32 -0.86
C CYS A 58 -20.68 1.68 -0.35
N MET A 59 -20.56 0.64 0.47
CA MET A 59 -21.71 -0.10 1.01
C MET A 59 -21.38 -0.72 2.37
N PRO A 60 -22.38 -1.14 3.17
CA PRO A 60 -22.11 -1.91 4.39
C PRO A 60 -21.46 -3.26 4.05
N LEU A 61 -20.62 -3.76 4.95
CA LEU A 61 -19.92 -5.04 4.79
C LEU A 61 -20.90 -6.19 4.51
N GLY A 62 -22.10 -6.16 5.10
CA GLY A 62 -23.15 -7.18 4.88
C GLY A 62 -23.70 -7.31 3.47
N MET A 63 -23.40 -6.36 2.58
CA MET A 63 -23.81 -6.42 1.18
C MET A 63 -22.64 -6.79 0.25
N MET A 64 -21.42 -6.91 0.78
CA MET A 64 -20.22 -7.22 0.00
C MET A 64 -20.02 -8.73 -0.15
N ARG A 65 -19.40 -9.15 -1.25
CA ARG A 65 -19.06 -10.57 -1.44
C ARG A 65 -17.79 -10.94 -0.67
N ILE A 66 -17.69 -12.21 -0.27
CA ILE A 66 -16.46 -12.79 0.26
C ILE A 66 -15.30 -12.62 -0.73
N GLY A 67 -14.09 -12.38 -0.22
CA GLY A 67 -12.89 -12.26 -1.04
C GLY A 67 -12.73 -10.92 -1.76
N THR A 68 -13.72 -10.02 -1.70
CA THR A 68 -13.60 -8.66 -2.25
C THR A 68 -12.47 -7.89 -1.58
N LEU A 69 -11.79 -7.06 -2.39
CA LEU A 69 -10.79 -6.11 -1.91
C LEU A 69 -11.50 -4.82 -1.51
N ILE A 70 -11.19 -4.31 -0.33
CA ILE A 70 -11.84 -3.15 0.26
C ILE A 70 -10.83 -2.19 0.89
N HIS A 71 -11.20 -0.90 0.96
CA HIS A 71 -10.45 0.14 1.65
C HIS A 71 -11.40 1.11 2.38
N ASN A 72 -10.84 2.05 3.14
CA ASN A 72 -11.57 3.06 3.89
C ASN A 72 -12.65 2.48 4.84
N ILE A 73 -12.25 1.54 5.69
CA ILE A 73 -13.18 0.72 6.49
C ILE A 73 -13.51 1.41 7.82
N GLU A 74 -14.79 1.41 8.20
CA GLU A 74 -15.27 1.87 9.50
C GLU A 74 -14.90 0.91 10.65
N ILE A 75 -14.67 1.44 11.85
CA ILE A 75 -14.47 0.62 13.05
C ILE A 75 -15.80 0.36 13.76
N ARG A 76 -16.68 1.35 13.76
CA ARG A 76 -18.04 1.30 14.29
C ARG A 76 -18.97 1.90 13.23
N PRO A 77 -20.23 1.41 13.14
CA PRO A 77 -21.16 1.88 12.13
C PRO A 77 -21.37 3.40 12.25
N GLY A 78 -21.25 4.11 11.13
CA GLY A 78 -21.47 5.56 11.06
C GLY A 78 -20.33 6.42 11.62
N GLN A 79 -19.21 5.83 12.05
CA GLN A 79 -18.06 6.58 12.55
C GLN A 79 -17.17 7.13 11.43
N GLY A 80 -17.43 6.77 10.18
CA GLY A 80 -16.58 7.06 9.04
C GLY A 80 -15.34 6.15 8.96
N GLY A 81 -14.80 6.05 7.75
CA GLY A 81 -13.68 5.16 7.44
C GLY A 81 -12.40 5.58 8.18
N LYS A 82 -11.82 4.63 8.93
CA LYS A 82 -10.62 4.85 9.75
C LYS A 82 -9.46 3.93 9.38
N LEU A 83 -9.77 2.72 8.92
CA LEU A 83 -8.79 1.71 8.57
C LEU A 83 -8.52 1.73 7.07
N VAL A 84 -7.30 1.35 6.67
CA VAL A 84 -6.92 1.11 5.27
C VAL A 84 -7.16 2.34 4.38
N ARG A 85 -6.46 3.44 4.67
CA ARG A 85 -6.57 4.72 3.94
C ARG A 85 -5.27 5.13 3.23
N SER A 86 -4.19 4.38 3.44
CA SER A 86 -2.89 4.72 2.88
C SER A 86 -2.86 4.40 1.38
N ALA A 87 -2.07 5.16 0.63
CA ALA A 87 -1.91 4.98 -0.81
C ALA A 87 -1.57 3.52 -1.17
N GLY A 88 -2.27 2.97 -2.16
CA GLY A 88 -2.07 1.58 -2.59
C GLY A 88 -2.43 0.50 -1.58
N THR A 89 -3.08 0.81 -0.46
CA THR A 89 -3.47 -0.24 0.51
C THR A 89 -4.87 -0.78 0.24
N SER A 90 -5.06 -2.05 0.54
CA SER A 90 -6.35 -2.74 0.53
C SER A 90 -6.39 -3.77 1.66
N ALA A 91 -7.60 -4.18 2.02
CA ALA A 91 -7.90 -5.28 2.90
C ALA A 91 -8.81 -6.27 2.16
N LYS A 92 -8.93 -7.49 2.68
CA LYS A 92 -9.72 -8.56 2.05
C LYS A 92 -10.75 -9.11 3.02
N ILE A 93 -11.98 -9.27 2.56
CA ILE A 93 -13.04 -9.96 3.30
C ILE A 93 -12.75 -11.46 3.29
N LEU A 94 -12.67 -12.08 4.48
CA LEU A 94 -12.37 -13.51 4.61
C LEU A 94 -13.60 -14.37 4.87
N THR A 95 -14.56 -13.88 5.65
CA THR A 95 -15.80 -14.59 5.96
C THR A 95 -16.94 -13.99 5.16
N GLU A 96 -17.90 -14.82 4.75
CA GLU A 96 -19.13 -14.34 4.12
C GLU A 96 -19.87 -13.39 5.06
N PRO A 97 -20.00 -12.10 4.69
CA PRO A 97 -20.70 -11.13 5.50
C PRO A 97 -22.20 -11.26 5.19
N SER A 98 -22.84 -12.28 5.72
CA SER A 98 -24.31 -12.39 5.62
C SER A 98 -25.00 -11.53 6.68
N ALA A 99 -26.21 -11.08 6.38
CA ALA A 99 -27.05 -10.31 7.32
C ALA A 99 -27.39 -11.08 8.61
N SER A 100 -27.22 -12.41 8.61
CA SER A 100 -27.38 -13.25 9.80
C SER A 100 -26.22 -13.15 10.80
N THR A 101 -25.03 -12.76 10.34
CA THR A 101 -23.82 -12.67 11.17
C THR A 101 -23.64 -11.25 11.68
N LYS A 102 -23.31 -11.09 12.97
CA LYS A 102 -23.06 -9.76 13.55
C LYS A 102 -21.72 -9.16 13.13
N TYR A 103 -20.71 -9.99 12.91
CA TYR A 103 -19.34 -9.56 12.60
C TYR A 103 -18.81 -10.22 11.33
N CYS A 104 -18.03 -9.46 10.56
CA CYS A 104 -17.27 -9.91 9.42
C CYS A 104 -15.78 -9.97 9.78
N GLU A 105 -15.10 -11.07 9.40
CA GLU A 105 -13.65 -11.17 9.53
C GLU A 105 -12.96 -10.55 8.30
N VAL A 106 -12.17 -9.51 8.55
CA VAL A 106 -11.41 -8.79 7.51
C VAL A 106 -9.92 -8.94 7.75
N LYS A 107 -9.18 -9.34 6.70
CA LYS A 107 -7.71 -9.35 6.70
C LYS A 107 -7.19 -7.96 6.39
N LEU A 108 -6.55 -7.32 7.37
CA LEU A 108 -5.92 -6.02 7.22
C LEU A 108 -4.58 -6.11 6.46
N PRO A 109 -4.07 -5.00 5.88
CA PRO A 109 -2.76 -4.96 5.22
C PRO A 109 -1.61 -5.28 6.18
N SER A 110 -1.80 -5.15 7.50
CA SER A 110 -0.85 -5.61 8.52
C SER A 110 -0.79 -7.13 8.68
N GLY A 111 -1.61 -7.89 7.95
CA GLY A 111 -1.75 -9.35 8.07
C GLY A 111 -2.68 -9.82 9.20
N VAL A 112 -3.02 -8.94 10.14
CA VAL A 112 -3.95 -9.20 11.25
C VAL A 112 -5.37 -9.36 10.73
N LYS A 113 -6.05 -10.42 11.16
CA LYS A 113 -7.49 -10.59 10.96
C LYS A 113 -8.25 -9.86 12.06
N LYS A 114 -9.27 -9.10 11.68
CA LYS A 114 -10.05 -8.29 12.61
C LYS A 114 -11.55 -8.50 12.37
N LEU A 115 -12.29 -8.68 13.46
CA LEU A 115 -13.74 -8.69 13.46
C LEU A 115 -14.27 -7.26 13.41
N ILE A 116 -15.13 -6.98 12.44
CA ILE A 116 -15.76 -5.68 12.21
C ILE A 116 -17.28 -5.90 12.11
N ASP A 117 -18.09 -5.00 12.68
CA ASP A 117 -19.55 -5.10 12.59
C ASP A 117 -20.00 -5.11 11.12
N VAL A 118 -20.94 -5.98 10.77
CA VAL A 118 -21.47 -6.11 9.40
C VAL A 118 -22.16 -4.83 8.92
N LYS A 119 -22.63 -3.98 9.85
CA LYS A 119 -23.22 -2.66 9.54
C LYS A 119 -22.18 -1.59 9.17
N CYS A 120 -20.89 -1.82 9.45
CA CYS A 120 -19.83 -0.89 9.07
C CYS A 120 -19.72 -0.77 7.56
N ARG A 121 -19.42 0.44 7.07
CA ARG A 121 -19.20 0.70 5.65
C ARG A 121 -17.74 0.50 5.25
N ALA A 122 -17.55 0.13 3.99
CA ALA A 122 -16.25 0.10 3.33
C ALA A 122 -16.42 0.46 1.84
N THR A 123 -15.32 0.79 1.18
CA THR A 123 -15.30 1.09 -0.25
C THR A 123 -14.60 -0.03 -1.00
N ILE A 124 -15.18 -0.46 -2.13
CA ILE A 124 -14.65 -1.56 -2.94
C ILE A 124 -13.40 -1.09 -3.69
N GLY A 125 -12.38 -1.95 -3.73
CA GLY A 125 -11.12 -1.75 -4.43
C GLY A 125 -9.96 -1.35 -3.52
N GLN A 126 -8.89 -0.86 -4.15
CA GLN A 126 -7.66 -0.39 -3.50
C GLN A 126 -7.62 1.14 -3.48
N VAL A 127 -6.95 1.71 -2.48
CA VAL A 127 -6.66 3.15 -2.48
C VAL A 127 -5.78 3.50 -3.68
N SER A 128 -6.02 4.66 -4.29
CA SER A 128 -5.23 5.16 -5.42
C SER A 128 -3.74 5.32 -5.09
N ASN A 129 -2.94 5.54 -6.15
CA ASN A 129 -1.50 5.80 -6.08
C ASN A 129 -0.67 4.66 -5.45
N PRO A 130 -0.71 3.43 -6.02
CA PRO A 130 0.09 2.31 -5.52
C PRO A 130 1.60 2.54 -5.60
N GLU A 131 2.06 3.36 -6.55
CA GLU A 131 3.48 3.66 -6.77
C GLU A 131 4.10 4.58 -5.70
N HIS A 132 3.27 5.19 -4.82
CA HIS A 132 3.74 6.10 -3.78
C HIS A 132 4.84 5.48 -2.90
N GLY A 133 4.74 4.18 -2.59
CA GLY A 133 5.73 3.47 -1.78
C GLY A 133 7.08 3.27 -2.46
N THR A 134 7.11 3.25 -3.79
CA THR A 134 8.33 3.03 -4.59
C THR A 134 9.10 4.35 -4.82
N LYS A 135 8.46 5.50 -4.61
CA LYS A 135 9.06 6.82 -4.84
C LYS A 135 10.19 7.12 -3.84
N LYS A 136 11.42 7.23 -4.34
CA LYS A 136 12.62 7.58 -3.55
C LYS A 136 12.82 9.10 -3.45
N LEU A 137 13.16 9.60 -2.26
CA LEU A 137 13.59 10.98 -2.06
C LEU A 137 15.07 11.12 -2.48
N ARG A 138 15.37 12.03 -3.41
CA ARG A 138 16.72 12.16 -4.01
C ARG A 138 17.65 13.14 -3.29
N LYS A 139 17.10 14.10 -2.52
CA LYS A 139 17.86 15.12 -1.79
C LYS A 139 17.25 15.41 -0.43
N ALA A 140 18.07 15.86 0.52
CA ALA A 140 17.62 16.24 1.87
C ALA A 140 16.52 17.32 1.84
N GLY A 141 16.59 18.27 0.89
CA GLY A 141 15.57 19.31 0.71
C GLY A 141 14.16 18.76 0.43
N HIS A 142 14.02 17.63 -0.27
CA HIS A 142 12.69 17.03 -0.46
C HIS A 142 12.07 16.56 0.85
N ALA A 143 12.87 16.02 1.78
CA ALA A 143 12.37 15.65 3.10
C ALA A 143 11.92 16.88 3.90
N ARG A 144 12.61 18.02 3.74
CA ARG A 144 12.23 19.30 4.36
C ARG A 144 10.92 19.85 3.81
N TRP A 145 10.68 19.74 2.50
CA TRP A 145 9.40 20.14 1.89
C TRP A 145 8.21 19.28 2.39
N LEU A 146 8.47 18.02 2.76
CA LEU A 146 7.49 17.15 3.43
C LEU A 146 7.33 17.42 4.94
N GLY A 147 7.94 18.49 5.47
CA GLY A 147 7.87 18.86 6.88
C GLY A 147 8.74 18.00 7.83
N ARG A 148 9.60 17.12 7.31
CA ARG A 148 10.45 16.26 8.15
C ARG A 148 11.75 16.96 8.51
N ARG A 149 11.99 17.18 9.81
CA ARG A 149 13.24 17.73 10.36
C ARG A 149 14.34 16.65 10.42
N PRO A 150 15.63 17.02 10.36
CA PRO A 150 16.71 16.06 10.55
C PRO A 150 16.63 15.41 11.95
N THR A 151 16.83 14.10 12.00
CA THR A 151 16.87 13.32 13.26
C THR A 151 18.31 12.96 13.61
N VAL A 152 18.71 13.20 14.86
CA VAL A 152 20.05 12.85 15.36
C VAL A 152 20.01 11.43 15.91
N ARG A 153 21.04 10.63 15.61
CA ARG A 153 21.18 9.25 16.13
C ARG A 153 21.62 9.30 17.59
N GLY A 154 21.10 8.40 18.43
CA GLY A 154 21.48 8.31 19.84
C GLY A 154 22.98 8.14 20.10
N VAL A 155 23.69 7.42 19.22
CA VAL A 155 25.16 7.24 19.28
C VAL A 155 25.95 8.54 19.08
N ALA A 156 25.34 9.56 18.48
CA ALA A 156 25.96 10.87 18.30
C ALA A 156 25.68 11.84 19.46
N MET A 157 24.94 11.39 20.48
CA MET A 157 24.54 12.20 21.63
C MET A 157 25.44 11.93 22.84
N ASN A 158 25.33 12.76 23.88
CA ASN A 158 26.01 12.55 25.14
C ASN A 158 25.31 11.44 25.96
N PRO A 159 25.99 10.80 26.91
CA PRO A 159 25.40 9.74 27.75
C PRO A 159 24.23 10.23 28.60
N VAL A 160 24.13 11.54 28.87
CA VAL A 160 22.99 12.16 29.57
C VAL A 160 21.73 12.26 28.69
N ASP A 161 21.90 12.46 27.39
CA ASP A 161 20.80 12.72 26.46
C ASP A 161 20.17 11.44 25.92
N HIS A 162 20.97 10.39 25.76
CA HIS A 162 20.52 9.12 25.20
C HIS A 162 21.23 7.93 25.83
N PRO A 163 20.54 6.80 26.06
CA PRO A 163 21.15 5.54 26.52
C PRO A 163 22.22 4.94 25.59
N HIS A 164 22.46 5.54 24.42
CA HIS A 164 23.47 5.09 23.45
C HIS A 164 24.59 6.12 23.30
N GLY A 165 24.54 7.22 24.03
CA GLY A 165 25.52 8.29 23.95
C GLY A 165 26.78 8.00 24.75
N GLY A 166 27.85 8.73 24.44
CA GLY A 166 29.15 8.61 25.11
C GLY A 166 30.03 7.46 24.60
N GLY A 167 31.07 7.16 25.39
CA GLY A 167 32.16 6.26 25.02
C GLY A 167 33.25 6.94 24.19
N GLU A 168 34.39 6.26 24.06
CA GLU A 168 35.48 6.70 23.19
C GLU A 168 35.16 6.35 21.73
N GLY A 169 35.13 7.36 20.86
CA GLY A 169 34.76 7.20 19.46
C GLY A 169 33.29 6.82 19.25
N ARG A 170 32.99 6.14 18.13
CA ARG A 170 31.61 5.76 17.78
C ARG A 170 31.30 4.34 18.23
N SER A 171 30.78 4.20 19.46
CA SER A 171 30.35 2.91 20.00
C SER A 171 28.81 2.83 20.09
N LYS A 172 28.22 1.67 19.77
CA LYS A 172 26.75 1.47 19.87
C LYS A 172 26.27 1.21 21.30
N SER A 173 27.22 0.96 22.21
CA SER A 173 26.99 0.45 23.55
C SER A 173 28.04 1.06 24.46
N SER A 174 27.65 2.02 25.30
CA SER A 174 28.47 2.44 26.44
C SER A 174 28.33 1.37 27.55
N GLY A 175 29.23 0.38 27.58
CA GLY A 175 29.31 -0.60 28.68
C GLY A 175 28.04 -1.45 28.95
N SER A 176 27.82 -1.78 30.23
CA SER A 176 26.86 -2.78 30.77
C SER A 176 25.39 -2.64 30.29
N HIS A 177 24.96 -1.42 29.93
CA HIS A 177 23.57 -1.08 29.58
C HIS A 177 23.25 -1.09 28.08
N GLY A 178 24.26 -1.22 27.19
CA GLY A 178 24.08 -1.03 25.74
C GLY A 178 23.84 -2.30 24.90
N ARG A 179 23.45 -3.44 25.51
CA ARG A 179 23.26 -4.70 24.77
C ARG A 179 22.08 -4.67 23.79
N VAL A 180 21.12 -3.74 23.96
CA VAL A 180 19.90 -3.67 23.13
C VAL A 180 19.69 -2.25 22.61
N SER A 181 19.12 -2.12 21.41
CA SER A 181 18.71 -0.82 20.89
C SER A 181 17.51 -0.29 21.70
N LEU A 182 17.66 0.88 22.32
CA LEU A 182 16.66 1.52 23.17
C LEU A 182 16.17 2.84 22.55
N THR A 183 14.98 3.29 22.95
CA THR A 183 14.52 4.67 22.76
C THR A 183 15.26 5.62 23.72
N PRO A 184 15.17 6.95 23.54
CA PRO A 184 15.69 7.91 24.52
C PRO A 184 15.16 7.68 25.95
N TRP A 185 13.94 7.14 26.09
CA TRP A 185 13.32 6.79 27.37
C TRP A 185 13.60 5.35 27.85
N GLY A 186 14.62 4.68 27.31
CA GLY A 186 15.04 3.34 27.77
C GLY A 186 14.17 2.16 27.33
N LYS A 187 13.09 2.35 26.55
CA LYS A 187 12.28 1.23 26.02
C LYS A 187 13.02 0.49 24.88
N PRO A 188 13.08 -0.85 24.88
CA PRO A 188 13.69 -1.61 23.79
C PRO A 188 12.97 -1.43 22.45
N THR A 189 13.72 -1.32 21.34
CA THR A 189 13.20 -1.11 19.98
C THR A 189 13.34 -2.34 19.07
N LYS A 190 14.08 -3.36 19.50
CA LYS A 190 14.33 -4.61 18.76
C LYS A 190 13.86 -5.83 19.57
N SER A 191 14.04 -7.02 18.99
CA SER A 191 13.73 -8.32 19.65
C SER A 191 12.25 -8.52 20.00
N GLY A 192 11.35 -7.89 19.24
CA GLY A 192 9.91 -8.11 19.39
C GLY A 192 9.30 -7.52 20.68
N TYR A 193 9.95 -6.53 21.29
CA TYR A 193 9.41 -5.83 22.46
C TYR A 193 7.99 -5.30 22.17
N LYS A 194 7.01 -5.79 22.94
CA LYS A 194 5.60 -5.42 22.79
C LYS A 194 5.30 -4.20 23.66
N THR A 195 5.08 -3.05 23.04
CA THR A 195 4.79 -1.78 23.74
C THR A 195 3.36 -1.68 24.27
N GLY A 196 2.44 -2.51 23.76
CA GLY A 196 1.05 -2.56 24.25
C GLY A 196 0.89 -3.52 25.43
N PRO A 197 -0.13 -3.32 26.29
CA PRO A 197 -0.38 -4.21 27.42
C PRO A 197 -0.62 -5.65 26.95
N LEU A 198 0.12 -6.59 27.53
CA LEU A 198 0.08 -8.03 27.19
C LEU A 198 -1.33 -8.62 27.34
N LYS A 199 -2.16 -8.07 28.24
CA LYS A 199 -3.51 -8.56 28.56
C LYS A 199 -4.53 -8.37 27.42
N ARG A 200 -4.26 -7.52 26.42
CA ARG A 200 -5.20 -7.21 25.32
C ARG A 200 -5.03 -8.07 24.07
N LYS A 201 -4.07 -8.99 24.05
CA LYS A 201 -3.66 -9.74 22.85
C LYS A 201 -3.55 -11.27 23.05
N LYS A 202 -4.06 -11.80 24.16
CA LYS A 202 -4.30 -13.24 24.30
C LYS A 202 -5.74 -13.53 23.89
#